data_AF-A0A944ESQ1-F1
#
_entry.id   AF-A0A944ESQ1-F1
#
_cell.length_a   1.000
_cell.length_b   1.000
_cell.length_c   1.000
_cell.angle_alpha   90.00
_cell.angle_beta   90.00
_cell.angle_gamma   90.00
#
_symmetry.space_group_name_H-M   'P 1'
#
loop_
_entity.id
_entity.type
_entity.pdbx_description
1 polymer ?
#
loop_
_entity_poly.entity_id
_entity_poly.type
_entity_poly.pdbx_seq_one_letter_code
_entity_poly.pdbx_strand_id
1 'polypeptide(L)'
;MPKNNTPPEGPLILDRINLTRRLIAALGDALHLAHENGAHDLASDFYALRDKAARDLGEMVRNAFNNGGISEVEARSAMRPIYSAKNETDGAGA
;
A
#
# COMPACT_ATOMS: atom_id res chain seq x y z
N MET A 1 -39.82 -2.14 12.52
CA MET A 1 -38.83 -2.18 11.42
C MET A 1 -37.56 -2.83 11.97
N PRO A 2 -37.06 -3.94 11.41
CA PRO A 2 -35.80 -4.52 11.86
C PRO A 2 -34.65 -3.59 11.46
N LYS A 3 -33.77 -3.27 12.40
CA LYS A 3 -32.54 -2.50 12.15
C LYS A 3 -31.58 -3.41 11.37
N ASN A 4 -31.20 -2.99 10.16
CA ASN A 4 -30.12 -3.64 9.42
C ASN A 4 -28.82 -3.51 10.23
N ASN A 5 -28.47 -4.56 10.97
CA ASN A 5 -27.20 -4.68 11.69
C ASN A 5 -26.10 -5.15 10.75
N THR A 6 -25.82 -4.39 9.68
CA THR A 6 -24.56 -4.58 8.96
C THR A 6 -23.45 -4.11 9.89
N PRO A 7 -22.45 -4.94 10.24
CA PRO A 7 -21.34 -4.47 11.05
C PRO A 7 -20.65 -3.31 10.30
N PRO A 8 -20.15 -2.28 11.02
CA PRO A 8 -19.41 -1.22 10.38
C PRO A 8 -18.23 -1.83 9.62
N GLU A 9 -18.02 -1.47 8.35
CA GLU A 9 -16.94 -2.00 7.49
C GLU A 9 -15.52 -1.66 8.00
N GLY A 10 -15.42 -0.93 9.12
CA GLY A 10 -14.20 -0.44 9.76
C GLY A 10 -13.12 -1.49 10.07
N PRO A 11 -13.44 -2.68 10.63
CA PRO A 11 -12.41 -3.70 10.91
C PRO A 11 -11.79 -4.26 9.62
N LEU A 12 -12.63 -4.51 8.61
CA LEU A 12 -12.20 -5.13 7.35
C LEU A 12 -11.37 -4.19 6.47
N ILE A 13 -11.62 -2.87 6.53
CA ILE A 13 -10.86 -1.90 5.76
C ILE A 13 -9.46 -1.67 6.33
N LEU A 14 -9.31 -1.66 7.66
CA LEU A 14 -7.99 -1.56 8.30
C LEU A 14 -7.13 -2.79 8.01
N ASP A 15 -7.71 -3.99 8.00
CA ASP A 15 -7.01 -5.21 7.64
C ASP A 15 -6.51 -5.17 6.19
N ARG A 16 -7.35 -4.71 5.25
CA ARG A 16 -6.95 -4.53 3.85
C ARG A 16 -5.85 -3.49 3.69
N ILE A 17 -5.95 -2.36 4.38
CA ILE A 17 -4.91 -1.32 4.41
C ILE A 17 -3.59 -1.94 4.91
N ASN A 18 -3.62 -2.66 6.02
CA ASN A 18 -2.42 -3.26 6.61
C ASN A 18 -1.82 -4.36 5.71
N LEU A 19 -2.66 -5.17 5.07
CA LEU A 19 -2.21 -6.17 4.10
C LEU A 19 -1.49 -5.51 2.92
N THR A 20 -2.07 -4.47 2.33
CA THR A 20 -1.46 -3.75 1.21
C THR A 20 -0.15 -3.07 1.62
N ARG A 21 -0.06 -2.52 2.84
CA ARG A 21 1.20 -1.98 3.38
C ARG A 21 2.29 -3.04 3.48
N ARG A 22 1.95 -4.26 3.92
CA ARG A 22 2.88 -5.39 3.99
C ARG A 22 3.32 -5.85 2.61
N LEU A 23 2.41 -5.85 1.62
CA LEU A 23 2.75 -6.16 0.23
C LEU A 23 3.78 -5.17 -0.33
N ILE A 24 3.60 -3.86 -0.11
CA ILE A 24 4.55 -2.82 -0.55
C ILE A 24 5.94 -3.04 0.07
N ALA A 25 5.99 -3.44 1.35
CA ALA A 25 7.25 -3.76 2.03
C ALA A 25 7.91 -5.02 1.43
N ALA A 26 7.15 -6.11 1.28
CA ALA A 26 7.65 -7.35 0.69
C ALA A 26 8.16 -7.17 -0.76
N LEU A 27 7.55 -6.27 -1.53
CA LEU A 27 8.04 -5.92 -2.87
C LEU A 27 9.33 -5.09 -2.81
N GLY A 28 9.53 -4.28 -1.78
CA GLY A 28 10.80 -3.62 -1.50
C GLY A 28 11.91 -4.63 -1.19
N ASP A 29 11.62 -5.64 -0.37
CA ASP A 29 12.56 -6.73 -0.07
C ASP A 29 12.87 -7.56 -1.34
N ALA A 30 11.87 -7.84 -2.16
CA ALA A 30 12.05 -8.55 -3.43
C ALA A 30 12.92 -7.77 -4.43
N LEU A 31 12.76 -6.44 -4.50
CA LEU A 31 13.64 -5.56 -5.29
C LEU A 31 15.09 -5.61 -4.81
N HIS A 32 15.29 -5.54 -3.50
CA HIS A 32 16.62 -5.64 -2.92
C HIS A 32 17.28 -6.97 -3.27
N LEU A 33 16.57 -8.09 -3.10
CA LEU A 33 17.05 -9.42 -3.47
C LEU A 33 17.30 -9.56 -4.98
N ALA A 34 16.46 -8.98 -5.83
CA ALA A 34 16.66 -9.00 -7.28
C ALA A 34 17.97 -8.28 -7.67
N HIS A 35 18.26 -7.15 -7.04
CA HIS A 35 19.51 -6.41 -7.25
C HIS A 35 20.73 -7.19 -6.75
N GLU A 36 20.66 -7.80 -5.55
CA GLU A 36 21.77 -8.59 -5.00
C GLU A 36 22.11 -9.81 -5.87
N ASN A 37 21.10 -10.43 -6.49
CA ASN A 37 21.27 -11.64 -7.31
C ASN A 37 21.48 -11.35 -8.81
N GLY A 38 21.59 -10.08 -9.21
CA GLY A 38 21.73 -9.69 -10.63
C GLY A 38 20.51 -10.00 -11.50
N ALA A 39 19.35 -10.25 -10.88
CA ALA A 39 18.10 -10.58 -11.55
C ALA A 39 17.34 -9.30 -11.97
N HIS A 40 18.02 -8.42 -12.72
CA HIS A 40 17.52 -7.10 -13.10
C HIS A 40 16.23 -7.14 -13.92
N ASP A 41 16.02 -8.22 -14.71
CA ASP A 41 14.81 -8.40 -15.51
C ASP A 41 13.55 -8.43 -14.63
N LEU A 42 13.64 -9.08 -13.45
CA LEU A 42 12.54 -9.17 -12.48
C LEU A 42 12.32 -7.87 -11.68
N ALA A 43 13.36 -7.03 -11.57
CA ALA A 43 13.27 -5.79 -10.82
C ALA A 43 12.23 -4.83 -11.43
N SER A 44 12.14 -4.78 -12.76
CA SER A 44 11.16 -3.93 -13.46
C SER A 44 9.71 -4.29 -13.11
N ASP A 45 9.39 -5.59 -13.05
CA ASP A 45 8.08 -6.08 -12.65
C ASP A 45 7.77 -5.78 -11.18
N PHE A 46 8.77 -5.93 -10.30
CA PHE A 46 8.60 -5.59 -8.87
C PHE A 46 8.39 -4.09 -8.64
N TYR A 47 9.09 -3.22 -9.38
CA TYR A 47 8.82 -1.78 -9.37
C TYR A 47 7.39 -1.48 -9.80
N ALA A 48 6.94 -2.04 -10.93
CA ALA A 48 5.59 -1.84 -11.45
C ALA A 48 4.50 -2.31 -10.46
N LEU A 49 4.68 -3.49 -9.86
CA LEU A 49 3.77 -4.03 -8.86
C LEU A 49 3.73 -3.17 -7.58
N ARG A 50 4.89 -2.67 -7.14
CA ARG A 50 4.99 -1.83 -5.94
C ARG A 50 4.33 -0.48 -6.14
N ASP A 51 4.54 0.14 -7.30
CA ASP A 51 3.89 1.40 -7.67
C ASP A 51 2.37 1.24 -7.79
N LYS A 52 1.90 0.12 -8.35
CA LYS A 52 0.48 -0.18 -8.41
C LYS A 52 -0.11 -0.36 -7.00
N ALA A 53 0.54 -1.15 -6.15
CA ALA A 53 0.10 -1.37 -4.77
C ALA A 53 0.08 -0.07 -3.95
N ALA A 54 1.03 0.84 -4.17
CA ALA A 54 1.07 2.15 -3.54
C ALA A 54 -0.09 3.06 -3.99
N ARG A 55 -0.43 3.06 -5.28
CA ARG A 55 -1.60 3.78 -5.82
C ARG A 55 -2.91 3.24 -5.24
N ASP A 56 -3.08 1.92 -5.26
CA ASP A 56 -4.26 1.23 -4.73
C ASP A 56 -4.43 1.50 -3.23
N LEU A 57 -3.33 1.48 -2.46
CA LEU A 57 -3.33 1.86 -1.04
C LEU A 57 -3.78 3.31 -0.85
N GLY A 58 -3.25 4.24 -1.65
CA GLY A 58 -3.60 5.66 -1.55
C GLY A 58 -5.08 5.94 -1.86
N GLU A 59 -5.67 5.23 -2.81
CA GLU A 59 -7.11 5.30 -3.08
C GLU A 59 -7.94 4.70 -1.94
N MET A 60 -7.56 3.52 -1.45
CA MET A 60 -8.23 2.84 -0.36
C MET A 60 -8.26 3.67 0.92
N VAL A 61 -7.11 4.26 1.30
CA VAL A 61 -7.00 5.13 2.48
C VAL A 61 -7.83 6.39 2.34
N ARG A 62 -7.81 7.04 1.16
CA ARG A 62 -8.64 8.24 0.89
C ARG A 62 -10.13 7.92 1.00
N ASN A 63 -10.57 6.83 0.41
CA ASN A 63 -11.98 6.41 0.48
C ASN A 63 -12.40 6.06 1.91
N ALA A 64 -11.56 5.31 2.64
CA ALA A 64 -11.82 4.95 4.03
C ALA A 64 -11.91 6.19 4.94
N PHE A 65 -11.02 7.17 4.76
CA PHE A 65 -11.05 8.42 5.52
C PHE A 65 -12.29 9.26 5.20
N ASN A 66 -12.58 9.47 3.91
CA ASN A 66 -13.72 10.28 3.47
C ASN A 66 -15.07 9.70 3.92
N ASN A 67 -15.16 8.37 4.05
CA ASN A 67 -16.35 7.67 4.53
C ASN A 67 -16.40 7.52 6.07
N GLY A 68 -15.43 8.08 6.80
CA GLY A 68 -15.37 7.99 8.26
C GLY A 68 -15.01 6.59 8.80
N GLY A 69 -14.48 5.71 7.95
CA GLY A 69 -14.08 4.35 8.32
C GLY A 69 -12.75 4.28 9.08
N ILE A 70 -11.91 5.32 8.98
CA ILE A 70 -10.65 5.47 9.70
C ILE A 70 -10.44 6.94 10.12
N SER A 71 -9.68 7.16 11.18
CA SER A 71 -9.27 8.48 11.66
C SER A 71 -8.17 9.10 10.77
N GLU A 72 -7.97 10.42 10.90
CA GLU A 72 -6.89 11.13 10.20
C GLU A 72 -5.50 10.56 10.56
N VAL A 73 -5.30 10.18 11.83
CA VAL A 73 -4.03 9.61 12.31
C VAL A 73 -3.77 8.26 11.64
N GLU A 74 -4.79 7.42 11.52
CA GLU A 74 -4.70 6.13 10.82
C GLU A 74 -4.42 6.33 9.34
N ALA A 75 -5.09 7.28 8.69
CA ALA A 75 -4.86 7.62 7.29
C ALA A 75 -3.41 8.09 7.05
N ARG A 76 -2.90 9.03 7.86
CA ARG A 76 -1.51 9.51 7.76
C ARG A 76 -0.51 8.37 7.98
N SER A 77 -0.76 7.50 8.96
CA SER A 77 0.09 6.32 9.23
C SER A 77 0.09 5.34 8.05
N ALA A 78 -1.07 5.10 7.44
CA ALA A 78 -1.25 4.19 6.33
C ALA A 78 -0.54 4.67 5.05
N MET A 79 -0.44 5.98 4.82
CA MET A 79 0.22 6.55 3.64
C MET A 79 1.76 6.49 3.67
N ARG A 80 2.38 6.23 4.83
CA ARG A 80 3.85 6.23 4.98
C ARG A 80 4.62 5.41 3.92
N PRO A 81 4.21 4.16 3.58
CA PRO A 81 4.93 3.35 2.60
C PRO A 81 4.93 3.92 1.18
N ILE A 82 3.92 4.73 0.83
CA ILE A 82 3.80 5.34 -0.51
C ILE A 82 4.93 6.34 -0.76
N TYR A 83 5.30 7.12 0.27
CA TYR A 83 6.39 8.09 0.15
C TYR A 83 7.77 7.42 -0.01
N SER A 84 7.98 6.25 0.61
CA SER A 84 9.22 5.47 0.40
C SER A 84 9.29 4.90 -1.00
N ALA A 85 8.19 4.29 -1.47
CA ALA A 85 8.12 3.70 -2.80
C ALA A 85 8.41 4.73 -3.90
N LYS A 86 7.82 5.94 -3.79
CA LYS A 86 8.03 7.00 -4.77
C LYS A 86 9.50 7.46 -4.86
N ASN A 87 10.17 7.65 -3.72
CA ASN A 87 11.56 8.10 -3.69
C ASN A 87 12.54 7.08 -4.27
N GLU A 88 12.24 5.78 -4.13
CA GLU A 88 13.08 4.70 -4.66
C GLU A 88 12.87 4.47 -6.16
N THR A 89 11.63 4.57 -6.65
CA THR A 89 11.32 4.51 -8.09
C THR A 89 11.93 5.70 -8.84
N ASP A 90 11.84 6.92 -8.29
CA ASP A 90 12.41 8.12 -8.90
C ASP A 90 13.96 8.12 -8.89
N GLY A 91 14.59 7.43 -7.92
CA GLY A 91 16.05 7.32 -7.82
C GLY A 91 16.67 6.17 -8.63
N ALA A 92 15.90 5.15 -8.99
CA ALA A 92 16.37 4.01 -9.79
C ALA A 92 16.34 4.28 -11.31
N GLY A 93 15.76 5.40 -11.73
CA GLY A 93 15.68 5.84 -13.13
C GLY A 93 16.72 6.89 -13.55
N ALA A 94 17.72 7.19 -12.69
CA ALA A 94 18.76 8.19 -12.94
C ALA A 94 20.13 7.56 -13.20
#